data_AF-A0A258G9F4-F1
#
_entry.id   AF-A0A258G9F4-F1
#
_cell.length_a   1.000
_cell.length_b   1.000
_cell.length_c   1.000
_cell.angle_alpha   90.00
_cell.angle_beta   90.00
_cell.angle_gamma   90.00
#
_symmetry.space_group_name_H-M   'P 1'
#
loop_
_entity.id
_entity.type
_entity.pdbx_description
1 polymer ?
#
loop_
_entity_poly.entity_id
_entity_poly.type
_entity_poly.pdbx_seq_one_letter_code
_entity_poly.pdbx_strand_id
1 'polypeptide(L)'
;MIVDLMRNDVSRVAVAGTVRVEKPFLVETYPTVHTMTTTVCAQLQPRLGAMDMIRALFPCGSITGAPKIRAMELIDETERDVRGPYCGAIGRIAANGDAAFNVAIRTIRLTPEENGRGTAVMGVGGAIVADSTAMSEWRECLVKADFVRQAAAGFDLIETMGFDPEKGIPLLEEPAKLRLLLARSGATTLETGPVPAPAAGPMRCALVPLPVVTGDWRLRHKSTDRAFYEMAFDLAKQAGANEALLLRDDGLITEGSFTNIFVERDGMLLTPPLRLGLLPGVLRRSLIDAGKAVEAELTVADLAEGFLLGNATRGLMAAQLMENGQ
;
A
#
# COMPACT_ATOMS: atom_id res chain seq x y z
N MET A 1 -19.67 16.92 8.38
CA MET A 1 -18.58 16.98 9.39
C MET A 1 -17.45 17.91 8.97
N ILE A 2 -16.54 17.54 8.06
CA ILE A 2 -15.38 18.41 7.73
C ILE A 2 -15.81 19.72 7.06
N VAL A 3 -16.81 19.70 6.17
CA VAL A 3 -17.38 20.94 5.58
C VAL A 3 -17.89 21.87 6.68
N ASP A 4 -18.59 21.34 7.68
CA ASP A 4 -19.11 22.13 8.80
C ASP A 4 -18.00 22.68 9.69
N LEU A 5 -16.97 21.88 9.95
CA LEU A 5 -15.77 22.34 10.65
C LEU A 5 -15.10 23.50 9.91
N MET A 6 -14.97 23.39 8.58
CA MET A 6 -14.41 24.46 7.76
C MET A 6 -15.29 25.72 7.75
N ARG A 7 -16.62 25.57 7.69
CA ARG A 7 -17.55 26.70 7.84
C ARG A 7 -17.37 27.38 9.19
N ASN A 8 -17.25 26.60 10.27
CA ASN A 8 -17.02 27.10 11.62
C ASN A 8 -15.70 27.88 11.71
N ASP A 9 -14.61 27.32 11.20
CA ASP A 9 -13.29 27.97 11.24
C ASP A 9 -13.27 29.27 10.42
N VAL A 10 -13.81 29.25 9.19
CA VAL A 10 -13.92 30.45 8.34
C VAL A 10 -14.80 31.52 8.98
N SER A 11 -15.89 31.12 9.67
CA SER A 11 -16.83 32.07 10.28
C SER A 11 -16.20 32.99 11.33
N ARG A 12 -15.10 32.55 11.97
CA ARG A 12 -14.37 33.34 12.98
C ARG A 12 -13.77 34.63 12.44
N VAL A 13 -13.48 34.68 11.14
CA VAL A 13 -12.82 35.81 10.46
C VAL A 13 -13.65 36.38 9.31
N ALA A 14 -14.80 35.77 9.00
CA ALA A 14 -15.70 36.22 7.96
C ALA A 14 -16.62 37.35 8.42
N VAL A 15 -17.13 38.13 7.46
CA VAL A 15 -18.30 38.99 7.66
C VAL A 15 -19.51 38.10 7.91
N ALA A 16 -20.30 38.42 8.93
CA ALA A 16 -21.48 37.64 9.30
C ALA A 16 -22.45 37.48 8.11
N GLY A 17 -22.97 36.26 7.93
CA GLY A 17 -23.89 35.92 6.83
C GLY A 17 -23.22 35.66 5.47
N THR A 18 -21.90 35.82 5.33
CA THR A 18 -21.21 35.65 4.03
C THR A 18 -20.65 34.25 3.79
N VAL A 19 -20.55 33.42 4.83
CA VAL A 19 -20.06 32.03 4.73
C VAL A 19 -21.06 31.18 3.96
N ARG A 20 -20.64 30.63 2.83
CA ARG A 20 -21.45 29.77 1.96
C ARG A 20 -20.66 28.56 1.47
N VAL A 21 -21.39 27.50 1.15
CA VAL A 21 -20.85 26.29 0.53
C VAL A 21 -21.24 26.31 -0.95
N GLU A 22 -20.25 26.18 -1.82
CA GLU A 22 -20.42 26.09 -3.26
C GLU A 22 -20.00 24.70 -3.74
N LYS A 23 -20.70 24.19 -4.75
CA LYS A 23 -20.39 22.90 -5.42
C LYS A 23 -20.16 21.75 -4.41
N PRO A 24 -21.10 21.49 -3.48
CA PRO A 24 -20.92 20.42 -2.51
C PRO A 24 -20.81 19.07 -3.22
N PHE A 25 -19.83 18.27 -2.79
CA PHE A 25 -19.56 16.92 -3.27
C PHE A 25 -19.33 16.81 -4.79
N LEU A 26 -18.74 17.84 -5.40
CA LEU A 26 -18.38 17.82 -6.82
C LEU A 26 -17.32 16.76 -7.09
N VAL A 27 -17.56 15.86 -8.04
CA VAL A 27 -16.54 14.90 -8.49
C VAL A 27 -15.72 15.53 -9.61
N GLU A 28 -14.42 15.64 -9.38
CA GLU A 28 -13.43 16.11 -10.35
C GLU A 28 -12.56 14.95 -10.82
N THR A 29 -12.25 14.93 -12.12
CA THR A 29 -11.39 13.92 -12.72
C THR A 29 -10.04 14.53 -13.09
N TYR A 30 -8.98 13.93 -12.57
CA TYR A 30 -7.59 14.24 -12.88
C TYR A 30 -6.95 13.03 -13.59
N PRO A 31 -5.75 13.17 -14.20
CA PRO A 31 -5.16 12.10 -15.00
C PRO A 31 -5.01 10.74 -14.28
N THR A 32 -4.82 10.76 -12.97
CA THR A 32 -4.56 9.55 -12.17
C THR A 32 -5.56 9.30 -11.05
N VAL A 33 -6.56 10.17 -10.84
CA VAL A 33 -7.50 10.05 -9.72
C VAL A 33 -8.81 10.80 -9.98
N HIS A 34 -9.92 10.24 -9.49
CA HIS A 34 -11.17 10.97 -9.29
C HIS A 34 -11.24 11.41 -7.83
N THR A 35 -11.55 12.68 -7.57
CA THR A 35 -11.63 13.21 -6.21
C THR A 35 -12.92 13.99 -6.02
N MET A 36 -13.43 14.02 -4.80
CA MET A 36 -14.62 14.76 -4.43
C MET A 36 -14.21 16.06 -3.71
N THR A 37 -14.64 17.20 -4.24
CA THR A 37 -14.32 18.52 -3.72
C THR A 37 -15.58 19.24 -3.22
N THR A 38 -15.40 20.16 -2.28
CA THR A 38 -16.46 21.06 -1.81
C THR A 38 -15.80 22.39 -1.48
N THR A 39 -16.37 23.49 -1.98
CA THR A 39 -15.80 24.82 -1.80
C THR A 39 -16.53 25.56 -0.68
N VAL A 40 -15.79 26.12 0.27
CA VAL A 40 -16.32 27.03 1.29
C VAL A 40 -15.79 28.43 1.03
N CYS A 41 -16.68 29.40 0.85
CA CYS A 41 -16.32 30.78 0.55
C CYS A 41 -16.92 31.74 1.59
N ALA A 42 -16.23 32.86 1.84
CA ALA A 42 -16.72 33.95 2.66
C ALA A 42 -16.05 35.28 2.30
N GLN A 43 -16.60 36.40 2.75
CA GLN A 43 -15.92 37.69 2.70
C GLN A 43 -15.13 37.91 3.98
N LEU A 44 -13.83 38.18 3.87
CA LEU A 44 -12.98 38.49 5.01
C LEU A 44 -13.38 39.83 5.64
N GLN A 45 -13.31 39.95 6.97
CA GLN A 45 -13.57 41.22 7.64
C GLN A 45 -12.57 42.31 7.19
N PRO A 46 -12.99 43.59 7.01
CA PRO A 46 -12.17 44.64 6.38
C PRO A 46 -10.81 44.97 7.02
N ARG A 47 -10.53 44.50 8.24
CA ARG A 47 -9.27 44.74 8.96
C ARG A 47 -8.39 43.49 9.09
N LEU A 48 -8.87 42.35 8.63
CA LEU A 48 -8.15 41.08 8.73
C LEU A 48 -7.42 40.80 7.42
N GLY A 49 -6.31 40.08 7.52
CA GLY A 49 -5.49 39.68 6.39
C GLY A 49 -5.25 38.18 6.32
N ALA A 50 -4.37 37.78 5.40
CA ALA A 50 -4.01 36.37 5.17
C ALA A 50 -3.54 35.66 6.46
N MET A 51 -2.77 36.34 7.32
CA MET A 51 -2.28 35.74 8.57
C MET A 51 -3.41 35.44 9.58
N ASP A 52 -4.46 36.26 9.62
CA ASP A 52 -5.61 36.02 10.49
C ASP A 52 -6.43 34.83 9.98
N MET A 53 -6.55 34.70 8.65
CA MET A 53 -7.13 33.52 8.01
C MET A 53 -6.35 32.25 8.36
N ILE A 54 -5.02 32.27 8.25
CA ILE A 54 -4.18 31.12 8.61
C ILE A 54 -4.40 30.76 10.08
N ARG A 55 -4.36 31.73 11.01
CA ARG A 55 -4.57 31.44 12.45
C ARG A 55 -5.96 30.86 12.76
N ALA A 56 -6.98 31.25 11.98
CA ALA A 56 -8.33 30.72 12.17
C ALA A 56 -8.48 29.29 11.65
N LEU A 57 -7.87 28.99 10.50
CA LEU A 57 -7.99 27.71 9.81
C LEU A 57 -6.96 26.67 10.28
N PHE A 58 -5.81 27.09 10.78
CA PHE A 58 -4.67 26.22 11.08
C PHE A 58 -4.77 25.56 12.47
N PRO A 59 -4.40 24.27 12.60
CA PRO A 59 -4.18 23.31 11.52
C PRO A 59 -5.50 22.96 10.80
N CYS A 60 -5.41 22.62 9.51
CA CYS A 60 -6.59 22.42 8.66
C CYS A 60 -7.52 21.35 9.25
N GLY A 61 -8.83 21.61 9.19
CA GLY A 61 -9.84 20.70 9.74
C GLY A 61 -9.81 19.30 9.13
N SER A 62 -9.40 19.18 7.87
CA SER A 62 -9.33 17.90 7.15
C SER A 62 -8.18 16.98 7.59
N ILE A 63 -7.20 17.48 8.35
CA ILE A 63 -6.03 16.70 8.80
C ILE A 63 -5.96 16.55 10.32
N THR A 64 -6.98 17.04 11.01
CA THR A 64 -7.19 16.89 12.44
C THR A 64 -8.35 15.93 12.69
N GLY A 65 -9.57 16.43 12.66
CA GLY A 65 -10.80 15.71 12.96
C GLY A 65 -11.86 16.62 13.56
N ALA A 66 -13.01 16.07 13.91
CA ALA A 66 -14.11 16.81 14.51
C ALA A 66 -14.61 16.07 15.77
N PRO A 67 -14.63 16.71 16.96
CA PRO A 67 -14.21 18.08 17.27
C PRO A 67 -12.69 18.32 17.17
N LYS A 68 -12.26 19.46 16.61
CA LYS A 68 -10.84 19.72 16.25
C LYS A 68 -9.87 19.60 17.43
N ILE A 69 -10.19 20.22 18.56
CA ILE A 69 -9.30 20.22 19.74
C ILE A 69 -9.11 18.79 20.26
N ARG A 70 -10.21 18.05 20.47
CA ARG A 70 -10.13 16.67 20.95
C ARG A 70 -9.41 15.74 19.97
N ALA A 71 -9.62 15.93 18.66
CA ALA A 71 -8.89 15.17 17.66
C ALA A 71 -7.38 15.43 17.72
N MET A 72 -6.95 16.68 17.94
CA MET A 72 -5.53 17.02 18.09
C MET A 72 -4.92 16.43 19.37
N GLU A 73 -5.66 16.41 20.48
CA GLU A 73 -5.21 15.75 21.71
C GLU A 73 -4.98 14.25 21.49
N LEU A 74 -5.92 13.57 20.83
CA LEU A 74 -5.77 12.14 20.50
C LEU A 74 -4.60 11.87 19.56
N ILE A 75 -4.37 12.76 18.59
CA ILE A 75 -3.21 12.67 17.69
C ILE A 75 -1.91 12.79 18.49
N ASP A 76 -1.82 13.75 19.42
CA ASP A 76 -0.64 13.96 20.27
C ASP A 76 -0.41 12.78 21.24
N GLU A 77 -1.49 12.19 21.76
CA GLU A 77 -1.45 11.00 22.61
C GLU A 77 -1.01 9.72 21.86
N THR A 78 -1.32 9.61 20.56
CA THR A 78 -1.20 8.36 19.81
C THR A 78 -0.02 8.33 18.83
N GLU A 79 0.33 9.45 18.20
CA GLU A 79 1.45 9.51 17.26
C GLU A 79 2.78 9.49 18.00
N ARG A 80 3.73 8.69 17.51
CA ARG A 80 5.04 8.51 18.15
C ARG A 80 5.90 9.78 18.10
N ASP A 81 5.80 10.52 17.01
CA ASP A 81 6.70 11.61 16.66
C ASP A 81 5.89 12.87 16.32
N VAL A 82 6.47 14.03 16.60
CA VAL A 82 5.88 15.31 16.17
C VAL A 82 5.83 15.40 14.64
N ARG A 83 4.68 15.83 14.09
CA ARG A 83 4.45 15.87 12.63
C ARG A 83 5.42 16.78 11.86
N GLY A 84 6.01 17.80 12.50
CA GLY A 84 6.86 18.78 11.83
C GLY A 84 6.10 19.48 10.68
N PRO A 85 6.62 19.50 9.44
CA PRO A 85 5.91 20.11 8.32
C PRO A 85 4.71 19.29 7.81
N TYR A 86 4.61 18.00 8.15
CA TYR A 86 3.48 17.17 7.72
C TYR A 86 2.17 17.72 8.29
N CYS A 87 1.14 17.81 7.45
CA CYS A 87 -0.15 18.44 7.78
C CYS A 87 -0.06 19.95 8.12
N GLY A 88 1.08 20.58 7.85
CA GLY A 88 1.27 22.01 7.89
C GLY A 88 0.67 22.73 6.68
N ALA A 89 1.19 23.93 6.38
CA ALA A 89 0.76 24.73 5.23
C ALA A 89 1.98 25.33 4.51
N ILE A 90 2.02 25.20 3.17
CA ILE A 90 3.02 25.82 2.30
C ILE A 90 2.29 26.75 1.35
N GLY A 91 2.78 27.98 1.18
CA GLY A 91 2.07 28.95 0.36
C GLY A 91 2.81 30.26 0.15
N ARG A 92 2.09 31.24 -0.37
CA ARG A 92 2.57 32.60 -0.64
C ARG A 92 1.61 33.64 -0.10
N ILE A 93 2.16 34.82 0.18
CA ILE A 93 1.40 36.06 0.40
C ILE A 93 2.04 37.12 -0.50
N ALA A 94 1.24 37.68 -1.40
CA ALA A 94 1.66 38.77 -2.28
C ALA A 94 1.51 40.13 -1.57
N ALA A 95 2.21 41.15 -2.07
CA ALA A 95 2.18 42.50 -1.50
C ALA A 95 0.78 43.15 -1.51
N ASN A 96 -0.11 42.72 -2.40
CA ASN A 96 -1.50 43.17 -2.47
C ASN A 96 -2.45 42.42 -1.53
N GLY A 97 -1.94 41.49 -0.72
CA GLY A 97 -2.73 40.66 0.21
C GLY A 97 -3.32 39.39 -0.40
N ASP A 98 -3.15 39.13 -1.71
CA ASP A 98 -3.50 37.84 -2.30
C ASP A 98 -2.65 36.73 -1.66
N ALA A 99 -3.29 35.61 -1.30
CA ALA A 99 -2.62 34.53 -0.61
C ALA A 99 -3.21 33.18 -1.01
N ALA A 100 -2.33 32.19 -1.11
CA ALA A 100 -2.71 30.82 -1.41
C ALA A 100 -1.82 29.87 -0.63
N PHE A 101 -2.44 28.89 0.03
CA PHE A 101 -1.77 27.88 0.83
C PHE A 101 -2.34 26.50 0.50
N ASN A 102 -1.48 25.50 0.48
CA ASN A 102 -1.90 24.11 0.50
C ASN A 102 -2.01 23.58 1.93
N VAL A 103 -2.43 22.31 2.04
CA VAL A 103 -2.10 21.48 3.20
C VAL A 103 -0.86 20.65 2.82
N ALA A 104 0.16 20.64 3.67
CA ALA A 104 1.42 19.95 3.43
C ALA A 104 1.30 18.43 3.64
N ILE A 105 0.53 17.80 2.74
CA ILE A 105 0.42 16.35 2.56
C ILE A 105 1.16 15.95 1.28
N ARG A 106 1.47 14.66 1.13
CA ARG A 106 2.28 14.15 -0.01
C ARG A 106 3.56 14.96 -0.25
N THR A 107 4.21 15.34 0.85
CA THR A 107 5.39 16.21 0.88
C THR A 107 6.52 15.47 1.60
N ILE A 108 7.70 15.40 0.98
CA ILE A 108 8.90 14.80 1.59
C ILE A 108 9.74 15.92 2.20
N ARG A 109 10.07 15.78 3.49
CA ARG A 109 11.06 16.61 4.17
C ARG A 109 12.42 15.92 4.11
N LEU A 110 13.40 16.59 3.51
CA LEU A 110 14.79 16.16 3.56
C LEU A 110 15.47 16.81 4.76
N THR A 111 16.21 16.03 5.55
CA THR A 111 17.11 16.56 6.56
C THR A 111 18.46 16.91 5.92
N PRO A 112 19.12 18.01 6.36
CA PRO A 112 20.43 18.39 5.82
C PRO A 112 21.46 17.28 5.95
N GLU A 113 22.34 17.16 4.97
CA GLU A 113 23.43 16.18 4.95
C GLU A 113 24.57 16.59 5.89
N GLU A 114 24.94 15.71 6.82
CA GLU A 114 26.32 15.62 7.29
C GLU A 114 26.96 14.37 6.66
N ASN A 115 28.10 14.53 6.00
CA ASN A 115 28.88 13.44 5.39
C ASN A 115 28.15 12.62 4.30
N GLY A 116 27.30 13.25 3.48
CA GLY A 116 26.61 12.59 2.35
C GLY A 116 25.55 11.57 2.78
N ARG A 117 25.06 11.65 4.02
CA ARG A 117 23.96 10.85 4.56
C ARG A 117 22.84 11.77 5.05
N GLY A 118 21.86 12.03 4.19
CA GLY A 118 20.61 12.70 4.56
C GLY A 118 19.50 11.69 4.86
N THR A 119 18.47 12.10 5.60
CA THR A 119 17.23 11.33 5.76
C THR A 119 16.07 12.00 5.03
N ALA A 120 15.21 11.21 4.40
CA ALA A 120 13.96 11.65 3.83
C ALA A 120 12.82 11.18 4.72
N VAL A 121 11.98 12.10 5.19
CA VAL A 121 10.83 11.83 6.06
C VAL A 121 9.56 12.28 5.36
N MET A 122 8.54 11.43 5.35
CA MET A 122 7.22 11.74 4.84
C MET A 122 6.17 11.21 5.81
N GLY A 123 5.23 12.07 6.20
CA GLY A 123 4.03 11.63 6.92
C GLY A 123 2.95 11.18 5.94
N VAL A 124 2.19 10.17 6.35
CA VAL A 124 1.02 9.66 5.63
C VAL A 124 -0.05 9.23 6.63
N GLY A 125 -1.32 9.39 6.29
CA GLY A 125 -2.43 9.11 7.19
C GLY A 125 -3.78 9.17 6.49
N GLY A 126 -4.83 8.81 7.24
CA GLY A 126 -6.22 8.74 6.80
C GLY A 126 -7.18 9.24 7.89
N ALA A 127 -8.46 9.31 7.57
CA ALA A 127 -9.50 9.71 8.51
C ALA A 127 -10.07 8.45 9.18
N ILE A 128 -9.92 8.34 10.50
CA ILE A 128 -10.49 7.23 11.26
C ILE A 128 -11.92 7.57 11.68
N VAL A 129 -12.86 6.70 11.32
CA VAL A 129 -14.30 6.80 11.63
C VAL A 129 -14.78 5.53 12.34
N ALA A 130 -16.03 5.51 12.79
CA ALA A 130 -16.55 4.44 13.64
C ALA A 130 -16.56 3.05 12.97
N ASP A 131 -16.67 3.01 11.65
CA ASP A 131 -16.65 1.81 10.80
C ASP A 131 -15.29 1.58 10.13
N SER A 132 -14.26 2.37 10.46
CA SER A 132 -12.89 2.11 10.01
C SER A 132 -12.39 0.78 10.54
N THR A 133 -11.69 0.04 9.68
CA THR A 133 -10.98 -1.18 10.07
C THR A 133 -9.48 -0.91 9.99
N ALA A 134 -8.73 -1.24 11.04
CA ALA A 134 -7.30 -0.92 11.14
C ALA A 134 -6.51 -1.34 9.89
N MET A 135 -6.88 -2.50 9.34
CA MET A 135 -6.22 -3.07 8.17
C MET A 135 -6.44 -2.28 6.88
N SER A 136 -7.66 -1.77 6.67
CA SER A 136 -7.99 -0.95 5.50
C SER A 136 -7.34 0.42 5.57
N GLU A 137 -7.30 1.03 6.76
CA GLU A 137 -6.68 2.34 6.99
C GLU A 137 -5.16 2.30 6.78
N TRP A 138 -4.51 1.23 7.26
CA TRP A 138 -3.09 0.99 7.00
C TRP A 138 -2.81 0.85 5.50
N ARG A 139 -3.63 0.08 4.78
CA ARG A 139 -3.52 -0.09 3.32
C ARG A 139 -3.66 1.24 2.59
N GLU A 140 -4.63 2.07 2.96
CA GLU A 140 -4.82 3.39 2.36
C GLU A 140 -3.56 4.26 2.52
N CYS A 141 -2.91 4.19 3.68
CA CYS A 141 -1.66 4.90 3.92
C CYS A 141 -0.54 4.45 2.97
N LEU A 142 -0.40 3.14 2.73
CA LEU A 142 0.58 2.61 1.78
C LEU A 142 0.30 3.07 0.35
N VAL A 143 -0.96 3.06 -0.08
CA VAL A 143 -1.38 3.56 -1.40
C VAL A 143 -1.06 5.05 -1.55
N LYS A 144 -1.33 5.87 -0.53
CA LYS A 144 -1.00 7.31 -0.52
C LYS A 144 0.50 7.58 -0.59
N ALA A 145 1.32 6.67 -0.07
CA ALA A 145 2.78 6.78 -0.06
C ALA A 145 3.44 6.30 -1.38
N ASP A 146 2.71 5.57 -2.23
CA ASP A 146 3.28 4.87 -3.39
C ASP A 146 3.96 5.80 -4.42
N PHE A 147 3.52 7.08 -4.52
CA PHE A 147 4.13 8.03 -5.47
C PHE A 147 5.63 8.28 -5.21
N VAL A 148 6.08 8.16 -3.96
CA VAL A 148 7.50 8.29 -3.60
C VAL A 148 8.32 7.15 -4.23
N ARG A 149 7.71 5.98 -4.38
CA ARG A 149 8.35 4.79 -4.96
C ARG A 149 8.35 4.84 -6.49
N GLN A 150 7.23 5.26 -7.09
CA GLN A 150 7.10 5.35 -8.56
C GLN A 150 8.08 6.33 -9.21
N ALA A 151 8.39 7.45 -8.54
CA ALA A 151 9.31 8.45 -9.06
C ALA A 151 10.79 8.01 -9.01
N ALA A 152 11.11 6.93 -8.30
CA ALA A 152 12.49 6.56 -7.97
C ALA A 152 13.05 5.33 -8.71
N ALA A 153 12.26 4.56 -9.47
CA ALA A 153 12.71 3.27 -10.00
C ALA A 153 12.41 3.05 -11.49
N GLY A 154 13.45 2.69 -12.26
CA GLY A 154 13.29 1.78 -13.38
C GLY A 154 13.10 0.36 -12.86
N PHE A 155 12.44 -0.51 -13.62
CA PHE A 155 12.27 -1.91 -13.28
C PHE A 155 12.56 -2.80 -14.49
N ASP A 156 12.96 -4.03 -14.20
CA ASP A 156 13.16 -5.09 -15.18
C ASP A 156 12.11 -6.18 -14.96
N LEU A 157 11.78 -6.93 -16.00
CA LEU A 157 10.95 -8.13 -15.86
C LEU A 157 11.84 -9.28 -15.38
N ILE A 158 11.32 -10.11 -14.48
CA ILE A 158 12.07 -11.25 -13.93
C ILE A 158 11.25 -12.52 -13.90
N GLU A 159 11.92 -13.65 -14.11
CA GLU A 159 11.36 -14.97 -13.84
C GLU A 159 12.37 -15.82 -13.05
N THR A 160 11.86 -16.61 -12.11
CA THR A 160 12.65 -17.53 -11.28
C THR A 160 12.05 -18.93 -11.36
N MET A 161 12.82 -19.90 -11.82
CA MET A 161 12.39 -21.27 -12.05
C MET A 161 13.38 -22.27 -11.44
N GLY A 162 12.86 -23.42 -10.98
CA GLY A 162 13.68 -24.58 -10.65
C GLY A 162 14.14 -25.28 -11.93
N PHE A 163 15.36 -25.81 -11.91
CA PHE A 163 15.99 -26.55 -12.98
C PHE A 163 16.25 -27.99 -12.56
N ASP A 164 15.93 -28.93 -13.46
CA ASP A 164 16.15 -30.37 -13.35
C ASP A 164 17.12 -30.80 -14.48
N PRO A 165 18.31 -31.36 -14.15
CA PRO A 165 19.32 -31.70 -15.13
C PRO A 165 18.91 -32.79 -16.12
N GLU A 166 17.96 -33.67 -15.77
CA GLU A 166 17.50 -34.73 -16.68
C GLU A 166 16.57 -34.18 -17.78
N LYS A 167 15.95 -33.02 -17.55
CA LYS A 167 14.87 -32.47 -18.41
C LYS A 167 15.22 -31.17 -19.13
N GLY A 168 16.41 -30.59 -18.96
CA GLY A 168 16.66 -29.17 -19.29
C GLY A 168 17.98 -28.77 -19.96
N ILE A 169 18.37 -27.49 -19.73
CA ILE A 169 19.51 -26.72 -20.26
C ILE A 169 20.85 -27.49 -20.22
N PRO A 170 21.57 -27.62 -21.34
CA PRO A 170 22.91 -28.21 -21.39
C PRO A 170 23.91 -27.50 -20.48
N LEU A 171 24.86 -28.24 -19.90
CA LEU A 171 25.98 -27.77 -19.06
C LEU A 171 25.65 -27.46 -17.57
N LEU A 172 24.44 -27.74 -17.10
CA LEU A 172 24.13 -27.74 -15.67
C LEU A 172 24.05 -29.19 -15.17
N GLU A 173 25.01 -29.56 -14.32
CA GLU A 173 25.18 -30.95 -13.85
C GLU A 173 24.38 -31.27 -12.57
N GLU A 174 23.90 -30.24 -11.87
CA GLU A 174 23.13 -30.35 -10.63
C GLU A 174 21.82 -29.52 -10.70
N PRO A 175 20.79 -29.87 -9.91
CA PRO A 175 19.59 -29.05 -9.77
C PRO A 175 19.92 -27.63 -9.34
N ALA A 176 19.37 -26.64 -10.04
CA ALA A 176 19.68 -25.23 -9.84
C ALA A 176 18.42 -24.35 -9.81
N LYS A 177 18.51 -23.20 -9.16
CA LYS A 177 17.57 -22.10 -9.32
C LYS A 177 18.10 -21.19 -10.41
N LEU A 178 17.29 -20.94 -11.43
CA LEU A 178 17.59 -19.99 -12.50
C LEU A 178 16.77 -18.72 -12.30
N ARG A 179 17.41 -17.56 -12.45
CA ARG A 179 16.72 -16.28 -12.52
C ARG A 179 17.09 -15.58 -13.83
N LEU A 180 16.09 -15.33 -14.66
CA LEU A 180 16.21 -14.54 -15.88
C LEU A 180 15.71 -13.12 -15.60
N LEU A 181 16.53 -12.11 -15.91
CA LEU A 181 16.15 -10.71 -15.93
C LEU A 181 16.09 -10.22 -17.38
N LEU A 182 15.06 -9.45 -17.71
CA LEU A 182 14.87 -8.77 -18.99
C LEU A 182 14.71 -7.27 -18.72
N ALA A 183 15.73 -6.52 -19.11
CA ALA A 183 15.72 -5.07 -19.00
C ALA A 183 14.83 -4.42 -20.06
N ARG A 184 14.40 -3.18 -19.80
CA ARG A 184 13.62 -2.39 -20.77
C ARG A 184 14.31 -2.24 -22.14
N SER A 185 15.64 -2.27 -22.17
CA SER A 185 16.43 -2.22 -23.42
C SER A 185 16.36 -3.50 -24.26
N GLY A 186 15.76 -4.58 -23.73
CA GLY A 186 15.82 -5.91 -24.31
C GLY A 186 17.04 -6.72 -23.90
N ALA A 187 17.96 -6.14 -23.12
CA ALA A 187 19.10 -6.87 -22.57
C ALA A 187 18.62 -7.93 -21.57
N THR A 188 19.20 -9.13 -21.66
CA THR A 188 18.87 -10.24 -20.75
C THR A 188 20.07 -10.63 -19.91
N THR A 189 19.82 -11.03 -18.66
CA THR A 189 20.84 -11.61 -17.78
C THR A 189 20.28 -12.87 -17.12
N LEU A 190 21.12 -13.91 -17.03
CA LEU A 190 20.79 -15.16 -16.37
C LEU A 190 21.68 -15.32 -15.14
N GLU A 191 21.06 -15.52 -13.98
CA GLU A 191 21.73 -15.87 -12.74
C GLU A 191 21.41 -17.32 -12.37
N THR A 192 22.40 -18.02 -11.84
CA THR A 192 22.24 -19.37 -11.29
C THR A 192 22.50 -19.33 -9.78
N GLY A 193 21.84 -20.22 -9.04
CA GLY A 193 22.11 -20.45 -7.63
C GLY A 193 21.56 -21.79 -7.18
N PRO A 194 21.81 -22.21 -5.93
CA PRO A 194 21.26 -23.46 -5.43
C PRO A 194 19.73 -23.42 -5.39
N VAL A 195 19.10 -24.57 -5.64
CA VAL A 195 17.67 -24.75 -5.35
C VAL A 195 17.48 -24.58 -3.84
N PRO A 196 16.50 -23.78 -3.39
CA PRO A 196 16.22 -23.65 -1.97
C PRO A 196 15.89 -25.00 -1.35
N ALA A 197 16.43 -25.28 -0.17
CA ALA A 197 16.07 -26.47 0.58
C ALA A 197 14.55 -26.53 0.82
N PRO A 198 13.96 -27.74 0.86
CA PRO A 198 12.57 -27.91 1.27
C PRO A 198 12.31 -27.30 2.64
N ALA A 199 11.08 -26.85 2.88
CA ALA A 199 10.68 -26.39 4.20
C ALA A 199 10.77 -27.56 5.21
N ALA A 200 11.40 -27.33 6.37
CA ALA A 200 11.58 -28.36 7.41
C ALA A 200 10.28 -28.71 8.16
N GLY A 201 9.18 -28.00 7.87
CA GLY A 201 7.86 -28.17 8.46
C GLY A 201 6.87 -27.19 7.84
N PRO A 202 5.62 -27.13 8.34
CA PRO A 202 4.62 -26.20 7.83
C PRO A 202 5.08 -24.74 7.93
N MET A 203 4.86 -23.98 6.86
CA MET A 203 5.12 -22.54 6.85
C MET A 203 4.11 -21.82 7.72
N ARG A 204 4.59 -21.11 8.75
CA ARG A 204 3.75 -20.23 9.55
C ARG A 204 3.50 -18.94 8.79
N CYS A 205 2.25 -18.54 8.65
CA CYS A 205 1.88 -17.43 7.79
C CYS A 205 1.16 -16.33 8.57
N ALA A 206 1.52 -15.08 8.31
CA ALA A 206 0.81 -13.91 8.83
C ALA A 206 -0.05 -13.28 7.72
N LEU A 207 -1.25 -12.83 8.06
CA LEU A 207 -2.08 -12.05 7.15
C LEU A 207 -1.57 -10.61 7.11
N VAL A 208 -1.36 -10.10 5.89
CA VAL A 208 -0.94 -8.73 5.63
C VAL A 208 -1.88 -8.14 4.59
N PRO A 209 -2.39 -6.91 4.77
CA PRO A 209 -3.23 -6.28 3.76
C PRO A 209 -2.44 -6.07 2.49
N LEU A 210 -3.07 -6.35 1.35
CA LEU A 210 -2.51 -6.11 0.04
C LEU A 210 -2.20 -4.61 -0.11
N PRO A 211 -0.94 -4.18 -0.08
CA PRO A 211 -0.55 -2.78 0.11
C PRO A 211 -0.69 -1.92 -1.17
N VAL A 212 -1.42 -2.42 -2.17
CA VAL A 212 -1.62 -1.81 -3.49
C VAL A 212 -3.08 -1.91 -3.90
N VAL A 213 -3.51 -1.09 -4.85
CA VAL A 213 -4.88 -1.13 -5.41
C VAL A 213 -5.04 -2.28 -6.43
N THR A 214 -6.27 -2.76 -6.63
CA THR A 214 -6.59 -3.88 -7.56
C THR A 214 -6.08 -3.67 -8.99
N GLY A 215 -5.96 -2.42 -9.43
CA GLY A 215 -5.48 -2.04 -10.77
C GLY A 215 -3.95 -1.95 -10.90
N ASP A 216 -3.19 -2.20 -9.84
CA ASP A 216 -1.73 -2.08 -9.88
C ASP A 216 -1.12 -3.11 -10.85
N TRP A 217 -0.33 -2.62 -11.82
CA TRP A 217 0.26 -3.46 -12.87
C TRP A 217 1.26 -4.48 -12.31
N ARG A 218 1.89 -4.19 -11.16
CA ARG A 218 2.88 -5.08 -10.51
C ARG A 218 2.24 -6.36 -9.98
N LEU A 219 0.92 -6.40 -9.86
CA LEU A 219 0.16 -7.60 -9.53
C LEU A 219 0.02 -8.56 -10.73
N ARG A 220 0.35 -8.13 -11.95
CA ARG A 220 0.17 -8.95 -13.18
C ARG A 220 1.49 -9.33 -13.83
N HIS A 221 2.57 -8.63 -13.48
CA HIS A 221 3.89 -8.83 -14.06
C HIS A 221 4.92 -9.02 -12.96
N LYS A 222 5.72 -10.09 -13.09
CA LYS A 222 6.82 -10.34 -12.18
C LYS A 222 7.98 -9.44 -12.57
N SER A 223 8.17 -8.36 -11.81
CA SER A 223 9.23 -7.37 -12.02
C SER A 223 10.25 -7.38 -10.89
N THR A 224 11.35 -6.64 -11.05
CA THR A 224 12.27 -6.27 -9.96
C THR A 224 11.67 -5.26 -8.99
N ASP A 225 10.68 -4.46 -9.41
CA ASP A 225 9.88 -3.66 -8.48
C ASP A 225 8.95 -4.58 -7.69
N ARG A 226 9.42 -5.01 -6.51
CA ARG A 226 8.73 -5.91 -5.58
C ARG A 226 8.65 -5.33 -4.17
N ALA A 227 8.88 -4.03 -4.03
CA ALA A 227 9.05 -3.40 -2.72
C ALA A 227 7.86 -3.64 -1.78
N PHE A 228 6.65 -3.78 -2.32
CA PHE A 228 5.46 -4.06 -1.53
C PHE A 228 5.36 -5.52 -1.07
N TYR A 229 5.86 -6.48 -1.86
CA TYR A 229 6.01 -7.87 -1.43
C TYR A 229 7.08 -7.99 -0.35
N GLU A 230 8.21 -7.31 -0.52
CA GLU A 230 9.31 -7.27 0.46
C GLU A 230 8.83 -6.68 1.79
N MET A 231 8.10 -5.56 1.73
CA MET A 231 7.48 -4.96 2.92
C MET A 231 6.51 -5.91 3.62
N ALA A 232 5.64 -6.58 2.86
CA ALA A 232 4.70 -7.55 3.44
C ALA A 232 5.45 -8.70 4.10
N PHE A 233 6.50 -9.22 3.46
CA PHE A 233 7.36 -10.26 4.00
C PHE A 233 8.07 -9.82 5.29
N ASP A 234 8.63 -8.61 5.32
CA ASP A 234 9.31 -8.06 6.49
C ASP A 234 8.35 -7.90 7.67
N LEU A 235 7.12 -7.43 7.43
CA LEU A 235 6.07 -7.35 8.45
C LEU A 235 5.74 -8.74 9.02
N ALA A 236 5.52 -9.73 8.15
CA ALA A 236 5.25 -11.10 8.56
C ALA A 236 6.43 -11.68 9.37
N LYS A 237 7.66 -11.41 8.94
CA LYS A 237 8.88 -11.85 9.63
C LYS A 237 9.02 -11.21 11.03
N GLN A 238 8.68 -9.93 11.17
CA GLN A 238 8.66 -9.25 12.47
C GLN A 238 7.63 -9.87 13.42
N ALA A 239 6.52 -10.39 12.88
CA ALA A 239 5.52 -11.15 13.62
C ALA A 239 5.92 -12.64 13.86
N GLY A 240 7.11 -13.07 13.46
CA GLY A 240 7.59 -14.44 13.64
C GLY A 240 7.11 -15.47 12.60
N ALA A 241 6.45 -14.99 11.54
CA ALA A 241 6.00 -15.80 10.42
C ALA A 241 7.12 -16.07 9.41
N ASN A 242 6.90 -17.09 8.57
CA ASN A 242 7.77 -17.49 7.47
C ASN A 242 7.31 -16.94 6.11
N GLU A 243 6.08 -16.43 6.03
CA GLU A 243 5.48 -15.87 4.82
C GLU A 243 4.33 -14.93 5.19
N ALA A 244 4.10 -13.92 4.35
CA ALA A 244 2.95 -13.03 4.37
C ALA A 244 1.89 -13.52 3.39
N LEU A 245 0.62 -13.57 3.78
CA LEU A 245 -0.51 -13.79 2.87
C LEU A 245 -1.24 -12.47 2.65
N LEU A 246 -1.50 -12.13 1.39
CA LEU A 246 -2.05 -10.83 1.01
C LEU A 246 -3.57 -10.85 1.01
N LEU A 247 -4.16 -9.98 1.83
CA LEU A 247 -5.60 -9.85 2.04
C LEU A 247 -6.13 -8.56 1.39
N ARG A 248 -7.19 -8.69 0.60
CA ARG A 248 -7.90 -7.55 0.00
C ARG A 248 -8.91 -6.94 0.97
N ASP A 249 -9.38 -5.75 0.62
CA ASP A 249 -10.44 -5.00 1.32
C ASP A 249 -11.81 -5.69 1.27
N ASP A 250 -12.06 -6.47 0.21
CA ASP A 250 -13.27 -7.30 0.07
C ASP A 250 -13.19 -8.62 0.86
N GLY A 251 -12.12 -8.84 1.64
CA GLY A 251 -11.93 -10.04 2.45
C GLY A 251 -11.39 -11.25 1.69
N LEU A 252 -11.12 -11.11 0.39
CA LEU A 252 -10.53 -12.16 -0.43
C LEU A 252 -9.01 -12.19 -0.31
N ILE A 253 -8.44 -13.38 -0.38
CA ILE A 253 -6.99 -13.63 -0.35
C ILE A 253 -6.48 -13.78 -1.78
N THR A 254 -5.28 -13.24 -2.06
CA THR A 254 -4.67 -13.31 -3.39
C THR A 254 -3.51 -14.31 -3.45
N GLU A 255 -2.38 -13.98 -2.86
CA GLU A 255 -1.16 -14.79 -2.88
C GLU A 255 -0.26 -14.45 -1.69
N GLY A 256 0.87 -15.14 -1.56
CA GLY A 256 1.91 -14.79 -0.60
C GLY A 256 2.99 -13.88 -1.19
N SER A 257 3.99 -13.47 -0.39
CA SER A 257 5.04 -12.57 -0.89
C SER A 257 5.97 -13.19 -1.94
N PHE A 258 6.11 -14.53 -1.93
CA PHE A 258 6.83 -15.28 -2.95
C PHE A 258 6.17 -16.63 -3.30
N THR A 259 4.88 -16.79 -2.98
CA THR A 259 4.13 -18.04 -3.10
C THR A 259 2.74 -17.83 -3.64
N ASN A 260 2.17 -18.83 -4.31
CA ASN A 260 0.73 -18.93 -4.57
C ASN A 260 0.06 -19.78 -3.49
N ILE A 261 -1.23 -19.55 -3.25
CA ILE A 261 -2.02 -20.23 -2.22
C ILE A 261 -2.89 -21.31 -2.85
N PHE A 262 -3.00 -22.46 -2.17
CA PHE A 262 -3.85 -23.57 -2.56
C PHE A 262 -4.57 -24.15 -1.34
N VAL A 263 -5.87 -24.38 -1.45
CA VAL A 263 -6.69 -25.07 -0.44
C VAL A 263 -7.23 -26.34 -1.07
N GLU A 264 -7.03 -27.49 -0.42
CA GLU A 264 -7.54 -28.75 -0.93
C GLU A 264 -9.00 -28.95 -0.53
N ARG A 265 -9.86 -29.28 -1.51
CA ARG A 265 -11.26 -29.69 -1.28
C ARG A 265 -11.62 -30.81 -2.23
N ASP A 266 -12.13 -31.92 -1.68
CA ASP A 266 -12.57 -33.08 -2.46
C ASP A 266 -11.52 -33.58 -3.47
N GLY A 267 -10.24 -33.54 -3.10
CA GLY A 267 -9.11 -33.94 -3.95
C GLY A 267 -8.72 -32.95 -5.06
N MET A 268 -9.27 -31.73 -5.04
CA MET A 268 -8.95 -30.64 -5.96
C MET A 268 -8.29 -29.47 -5.22
N LEU A 269 -7.24 -28.89 -5.82
CA LEU A 269 -6.62 -27.69 -5.27
C LEU A 269 -7.33 -26.42 -5.76
N LEU A 270 -7.87 -25.65 -4.84
CA LEU A 270 -8.46 -24.34 -5.10
C LEU A 270 -7.41 -23.24 -4.94
N THR A 271 -7.29 -22.33 -5.91
CA THR A 271 -6.31 -21.22 -5.86
C THR A 271 -6.96 -19.90 -6.27
N PRO A 272 -6.56 -18.74 -5.72
CA PRO A 272 -7.19 -17.45 -6.06
C PRO A 272 -7.09 -17.12 -7.56
N PRO A 273 -8.15 -16.59 -8.19
CA PRO A 273 -8.20 -16.31 -9.62
C PRO A 273 -7.44 -15.04 -10.01
N LEU A 274 -6.77 -15.04 -11.18
CA LEU A 274 -5.94 -13.91 -11.64
C LEU A 274 -6.68 -12.57 -11.71
N ARG A 275 -8.01 -12.58 -11.85
CA ARG A 275 -8.84 -11.37 -11.85
C ARG A 275 -8.72 -10.55 -10.55
N LEU A 276 -8.34 -11.18 -9.43
CA LEU A 276 -8.17 -10.52 -8.14
C LEU A 276 -6.87 -9.71 -8.04
N GLY A 277 -5.98 -9.80 -9.03
CA GLY A 277 -4.68 -9.15 -9.03
C GLY A 277 -3.64 -9.95 -8.24
N LEU A 278 -3.10 -10.98 -8.88
CA LEU A 278 -1.97 -11.77 -8.39
C LEU A 278 -1.11 -12.27 -9.56
N LEU A 279 0.15 -12.59 -9.27
CA LEU A 279 1.10 -13.06 -10.25
C LEU A 279 0.70 -14.45 -10.80
N PRO A 280 0.81 -14.66 -12.12
CA PRO A 280 0.51 -15.94 -12.75
C PRO A 280 1.66 -16.94 -12.54
N GLY A 281 1.89 -17.36 -11.30
CA GLY A 281 3.03 -18.20 -10.93
C GLY A 281 3.13 -19.49 -11.74
N VAL A 282 4.36 -19.88 -12.11
CA VAL A 282 4.63 -21.02 -12.99
C VAL A 282 4.09 -22.34 -12.43
N LEU A 283 4.31 -22.62 -11.13
CA LEU A 283 3.78 -23.83 -10.48
C LEU A 283 2.24 -23.83 -10.52
N ARG A 284 1.62 -22.70 -10.18
CA ARG A 284 0.16 -22.53 -10.21
C ARG A 284 -0.39 -22.83 -11.60
N ARG A 285 0.20 -22.23 -12.64
CA ARG A 285 -0.17 -22.48 -14.04
C ARG A 285 -0.06 -23.96 -14.38
N SER A 286 1.07 -24.60 -14.06
CA SER A 286 1.29 -26.02 -14.34
C SER A 286 0.25 -26.93 -13.66
N LEU A 287 -0.13 -26.65 -12.40
CA LEU A 287 -1.15 -27.42 -11.70
C LEU A 287 -2.55 -27.26 -12.32
N ILE A 288 -2.90 -26.04 -12.74
CA ILE A 288 -4.16 -25.78 -13.44
C ILE A 288 -4.20 -26.49 -14.79
N ASP A 289 -3.14 -26.37 -15.59
CA ASP A 289 -3.06 -26.98 -16.93
C ASP A 289 -3.07 -28.51 -16.86
N ALA A 290 -2.55 -29.09 -15.78
CA ALA A 290 -2.61 -30.52 -15.50
C ALA A 290 -3.95 -31.00 -14.90
N GLY A 291 -4.93 -30.10 -14.72
CA GLY A 291 -6.24 -30.43 -14.12
C GLY A 291 -6.18 -30.76 -12.62
N LYS A 292 -5.11 -30.38 -11.93
CA LYS A 292 -4.90 -30.62 -10.49
C LYS A 292 -5.33 -29.45 -9.61
N ALA A 293 -5.52 -28.27 -10.21
CA ALA A 293 -5.98 -27.08 -9.53
C ALA A 293 -7.02 -26.33 -10.36
N VAL A 294 -7.93 -25.63 -9.69
CA VAL A 294 -8.91 -24.73 -10.32
C VAL A 294 -8.95 -23.40 -9.59
N GLU A 295 -9.33 -22.35 -10.31
CA GLU A 295 -9.45 -21.04 -9.69
C GLU A 295 -10.73 -20.93 -8.85
N ALA A 296 -10.62 -20.43 -7.62
CA ALA A 296 -11.73 -20.14 -6.74
C ALA A 296 -11.40 -18.96 -5.82
N GLU A 297 -12.41 -18.16 -5.46
CA GLU A 297 -12.24 -17.11 -4.46
C GLU A 297 -12.02 -17.76 -3.09
N LEU A 298 -10.98 -17.32 -2.39
CA LEU A 298 -10.63 -17.82 -1.07
C LEU A 298 -10.64 -16.67 -0.06
N THR A 299 -11.09 -16.97 1.13
CA THR A 299 -11.18 -16.11 2.30
C THR A 299 -10.28 -16.65 3.42
N VAL A 300 -10.13 -15.87 4.50
CA VAL A 300 -9.38 -16.32 5.69
C VAL A 300 -9.98 -17.58 6.32
N ALA A 301 -11.32 -17.71 6.30
CA ALA A 301 -12.00 -18.88 6.85
C ALA A 301 -11.61 -20.18 6.12
N ASP A 302 -11.34 -20.09 4.82
CA ASP A 302 -10.95 -21.24 4.00
C ASP A 302 -9.56 -21.79 4.35
N LEU A 303 -8.75 -21.04 5.11
CA LEU A 303 -7.41 -21.42 5.55
C LEU A 303 -7.38 -22.11 6.93
N ALA A 304 -8.53 -22.24 7.60
CA ALA A 304 -8.61 -22.68 8.99
C ALA A 304 -8.14 -24.13 9.22
N GLU A 305 -8.38 -25.02 8.27
CA GLU A 305 -8.00 -26.45 8.35
C GLU A 305 -6.58 -26.74 7.84
N GLY A 306 -5.80 -25.67 7.59
CA GLY A 306 -4.51 -25.75 6.92
C GLY A 306 -4.65 -25.61 5.40
N PHE A 307 -3.54 -25.27 4.76
CA PHE A 307 -3.49 -25.00 3.32
C PHE A 307 -2.08 -25.27 2.79
N LEU A 308 -1.91 -25.13 1.48
CA LEU A 308 -0.63 -25.29 0.81
C LEU A 308 -0.18 -23.95 0.23
N LEU A 309 1.13 -23.70 0.33
CA LEU A 309 1.82 -22.65 -0.41
C LEU A 309 2.67 -23.27 -1.50
N GLY A 310 2.73 -22.63 -2.66
CA GLY A 310 3.42 -23.18 -3.81
C GLY A 310 4.27 -22.16 -4.57
N ASN A 311 5.45 -22.58 -5.03
CA ASN A 311 6.18 -21.88 -6.08
C ASN A 311 7.06 -22.85 -6.90
N ALA A 312 7.59 -22.36 -8.02
CA ALA A 312 8.35 -23.17 -8.97
C ALA A 312 9.68 -23.72 -8.45
N THR A 313 10.21 -23.21 -7.34
CA THR A 313 11.51 -23.62 -6.80
C THR A 313 11.40 -24.55 -5.59
N ARG A 314 10.29 -24.51 -4.85
CA ARG A 314 10.07 -25.32 -3.65
C ARG A 314 8.93 -26.33 -3.79
N GLY A 315 8.16 -26.27 -4.87
CA GLY A 315 6.95 -27.08 -5.02
C GLY A 315 5.86 -26.63 -4.04
N LEU A 316 4.97 -27.56 -3.68
CA LEU A 316 3.93 -27.36 -2.67
C LEU A 316 4.48 -27.62 -1.27
N MET A 317 4.15 -26.75 -0.33
CA MET A 317 4.57 -26.77 1.06
C MET A 317 3.34 -26.63 1.95
N ALA A 318 3.24 -27.44 3.01
CA ALA A 318 2.20 -27.26 4.02
C ALA A 318 2.34 -25.88 4.68
N ALA A 319 1.21 -25.25 5.03
CA ALA A 319 1.17 -23.95 5.64
C ALA A 319 0.01 -23.83 6.64
N GLN A 320 0.20 -22.99 7.64
CA GLN A 320 -0.78 -22.71 8.70
C GLN A 320 -0.77 -21.22 9.01
N LEU A 321 -1.96 -20.67 9.28
CA LEU A 321 -2.09 -19.31 9.78
C LEU A 321 -1.58 -19.26 11.22
N MET A 322 -0.84 -18.20 11.53
CA MET A 322 -0.55 -17.87 12.92
C MET A 322 -1.84 -17.36 13.56
N GLU A 323 -2.17 -17.86 14.76
CA GLU A 323 -3.22 -17.25 15.56
C GLU A 323 -2.83 -15.79 15.81
N ASN A 324 -3.72 -14.85 15.48
CA ASN A 324 -3.50 -13.44 15.74
C ASN A 324 -3.31 -13.26 17.26
N GLY A 325 -2.06 -13.08 17.70
CA GLY A 325 -1.78 -12.57 19.03
C GLY A 325 -2.42 -11.20 19.18
N GLN A 326 -3.13 -11.02 20.31
CA GLN A 326 -3.80 -9.78 20.70
C GLN A 326 -2.94 -8.53 20.57
#